data_AF-A0A2V9Q4C8-F1
#
_entry.id   AF-A0A2V9Q4C8-F1
#
_cell.length_a   1.000
_cell.length_b   1.000
_cell.length_c   1.000
_cell.angle_alpha   90.00
_cell.angle_beta   90.00
_cell.angle_gamma   90.00
#
_symmetry.space_group_name_H-M   'P 1'
#
loop_
_entity.id
_entity.type
_entity.pdbx_description
1 polymer ?
#
loop_
_entity_poly.entity_id
_entity_poly.type
_entity_poly.pdbx_seq_one_letter_code
_entity_poly.pdbx_strand_id
1 'polypeptide(L)'
;MNGKVAVQLRFGIVAAVLVLASLPLHVRAQSISVDPAKMPPIGTVDQRFTSYNIEMAEVTGGNFWKPDHNNSPARARATESAQSASAPAGMDPNMYQYRPPIDLTNPRLRKLASALGPAYVRVSGTWANSVYFADSDSPPDKTPSGFSGVLTRKEWKGVVDFVNAVNAELVTSFTTSVGTRNSQGVWTPKEASMWLAYTKSV
;
A
#
# COMPACT_ATOMS: atom_id res chain seq x y z
N MET A 1 56.38 4.63 -56.68
CA MET A 1 55.48 3.60 -56.13
C MET A 1 55.50 3.62 -54.59
N ASN A 2 54.64 4.46 -54.01
CA ASN A 2 53.65 4.17 -52.96
C ASN A 2 54.03 3.50 -51.61
N GLY A 3 55.31 3.38 -51.21
CA GLY A 3 55.67 2.67 -49.96
C GLY A 3 55.77 3.50 -48.67
N LYS A 4 56.26 4.75 -48.73
CA LYS A 4 56.76 5.45 -47.51
C LYS A 4 55.73 6.39 -46.84
N VAL A 5 54.78 6.94 -47.60
CA VAL A 5 53.76 7.88 -47.08
C VAL A 5 52.67 7.16 -46.25
N ALA A 6 52.34 5.92 -46.62
CA ALA A 6 51.31 5.13 -45.94
C ALA A 6 51.70 4.67 -44.53
N VAL A 7 53.01 4.58 -44.23
CA VAL A 7 53.50 4.12 -42.93
C VAL A 7 53.49 5.24 -41.90
N GLN A 8 53.93 6.46 -42.27
CA GLN A 8 53.94 7.58 -41.32
C GLN A 8 52.54 8.08 -40.95
N LEU A 9 51.56 8.03 -41.86
CA LEU A 9 50.17 8.35 -41.54
C LEU A 9 49.54 7.33 -40.56
N ARG A 10 49.90 6.04 -40.67
CA ARG A 10 49.39 4.97 -39.78
C ARG A 10 49.95 5.06 -38.37
N PHE A 11 51.21 5.45 -38.20
CA PHE A 11 51.79 5.68 -36.86
C PHE A 11 51.27 6.94 -36.17
N GLY A 12 51.00 8.02 -36.92
CA GLY A 12 50.41 9.24 -36.36
C GLY A 12 48.96 9.06 -35.88
N ILE A 13 48.15 8.30 -36.62
CA ILE A 13 46.75 8.00 -36.25
C ILE A 13 46.69 7.05 -35.05
N VAL A 14 47.56 6.02 -34.99
CA VAL A 14 47.62 5.10 -33.84
C VAL A 14 48.10 5.81 -32.57
N ALA A 15 49.08 6.72 -32.68
CA ALA A 15 49.52 7.53 -31.54
C ALA A 15 48.44 8.51 -31.04
N ALA A 16 47.67 9.14 -31.93
CA ALA A 16 46.58 10.03 -31.55
C ALA A 16 45.41 9.28 -30.88
N VAL A 17 45.10 8.05 -31.32
CA VAL A 17 44.06 7.20 -30.71
C VAL A 17 44.50 6.67 -29.34
N LEU A 18 45.78 6.34 -29.15
CA LEU A 18 46.32 5.92 -27.85
C LEU A 18 46.36 7.06 -26.82
N VAL A 19 46.63 8.30 -27.24
CA VAL A 19 46.64 9.46 -26.33
C VAL A 19 45.22 9.81 -25.85
N LEU A 20 44.20 9.73 -26.72
CA LEU A 20 42.81 9.95 -26.29
C LEU A 20 42.27 8.83 -25.37
N ALA A 21 42.74 7.59 -25.53
CA ALA A 21 42.35 6.47 -24.67
C ALA A 21 43.02 6.47 -23.29
N SER A 22 44.10 7.25 -23.13
CA SER A 22 44.85 7.39 -21.87
C SER A 22 44.43 8.59 -21.01
N LEU A 23 43.42 9.36 -21.44
CA LEU A 23 42.79 10.37 -20.59
C LEU A 23 41.76 9.64 -19.71
N PRO A 24 42.05 9.36 -18.43
CA PRO A 24 41.01 8.94 -17.52
C PRO A 24 39.95 10.03 -17.52
N LEU A 25 38.78 9.73 -18.10
CA LEU A 25 37.55 10.47 -17.84
C LEU A 25 37.31 10.33 -16.34
N HIS A 26 37.89 11.25 -15.58
CA HIS A 26 37.56 11.42 -14.20
C HIS A 26 36.15 11.97 -14.21
N VAL A 27 35.16 11.08 -14.16
CA VAL A 27 33.85 11.38 -13.62
C VAL A 27 34.11 11.73 -12.15
N ARG A 28 34.56 12.97 -11.91
CA ARG A 28 34.62 13.51 -10.56
C ARG A 28 33.18 13.65 -10.14
N ALA A 29 32.76 12.83 -9.19
CA ALA A 29 31.59 13.11 -8.42
C ALA A 29 31.73 14.56 -7.92
N GLN A 30 30.90 15.47 -8.45
CA GLN A 30 30.80 16.80 -7.89
C GLN A 30 30.26 16.63 -6.47
N SER A 31 31.11 16.84 -5.48
CA SER A 31 30.68 16.89 -4.10
C SER A 31 29.86 18.17 -3.92
N ILE A 32 28.53 18.02 -3.90
CA ILE A 32 27.65 19.12 -3.50
C ILE A 32 27.72 19.21 -1.98
N SER A 33 28.22 20.35 -1.48
CA SER A 33 28.17 20.66 -0.05
C SER A 33 26.79 21.20 0.29
N VAL A 34 26.14 20.59 1.28
CA VAL A 34 24.83 20.99 1.79
C VAL A 34 25.02 21.46 3.22
N ASP A 35 24.49 22.64 3.54
CA ASP A 35 24.51 23.21 4.89
C ASP A 35 23.07 23.43 5.36
N PRO A 36 22.42 22.42 5.98
CA PRO A 36 21.04 22.52 6.42
C PRO A 36 20.77 23.69 7.37
N ALA A 37 21.77 24.15 8.13
CA ALA A 37 21.62 25.27 9.06
C ALA A 37 21.48 26.63 8.34
N LYS A 38 21.91 26.73 7.08
CA LYS A 38 21.77 27.93 6.23
C LYS A 38 20.55 27.89 5.31
N MET A 39 19.82 26.78 5.29
CA MET A 39 18.63 26.64 4.47
C MET A 39 17.42 27.23 5.19
N PRO A 40 16.63 28.12 4.57
CA PRO A 40 15.42 28.63 5.19
C PRO A 40 14.39 27.50 5.34
N PRO A 41 13.75 27.32 6.51
CA PRO A 41 12.69 26.33 6.66
C PRO A 41 11.47 26.74 5.82
N ILE A 42 10.94 25.80 5.04
CA ILE A 42 9.76 26.04 4.17
C ILE A 42 8.43 25.56 4.79
N GLY A 43 8.49 24.87 5.92
CA GLY A 43 7.31 24.36 6.60
C GLY A 43 7.64 23.49 7.81
N THR A 44 6.60 23.07 8.50
CA THR A 44 6.65 22.08 9.58
C THR A 44 5.76 20.90 9.20
N VAL A 45 6.10 19.71 9.69
CA VAL A 45 5.28 18.50 9.50
C VAL A 45 4.86 17.97 10.86
N ASP A 46 3.71 17.32 10.91
CA ASP A 46 3.25 16.62 12.10
C ASP A 46 4.21 15.48 12.47
N GLN A 47 4.31 15.15 13.76
CA GLN A 47 5.13 14.01 14.21
C GLN A 47 4.70 12.68 13.56
N ARG A 48 3.44 12.60 13.11
CA ARG A 48 2.82 11.49 12.37
C ARG A 48 2.96 11.59 10.86
N PHE A 49 3.84 12.44 10.33
CA PHE A 49 4.03 12.60 8.88
C PHE A 49 4.25 11.26 8.16
N THR A 50 5.01 10.35 8.77
CA THR A 50 5.16 8.97 8.30
C THR A 50 3.97 8.12 8.75
N SER A 51 2.90 8.20 7.96
CA SER A 51 1.67 7.42 8.16
C SER A 51 1.50 6.33 7.12
N TYR A 52 0.65 5.33 7.39
CA TYR A 52 0.45 4.19 6.50
C TYR A 52 -1.00 3.71 6.46
N ASN A 53 -1.31 2.86 5.47
CA ASN A 53 -2.64 2.30 5.23
C ASN A 53 -2.65 0.78 5.47
N ILE A 54 -3.72 0.29 6.07
CA ILE A 54 -4.14 -1.12 6.01
C ILE A 54 -5.38 -1.16 5.13
N GLU A 55 -5.38 -1.99 4.09
CA GLU A 55 -6.53 -2.02 3.20
C GLU A 55 -7.73 -2.69 3.86
N MET A 56 -8.93 -2.18 3.63
CA MET A 56 -10.14 -2.75 4.21
C MET A 56 -10.32 -4.23 3.82
N ALA A 57 -9.90 -4.62 2.60
CA ALA A 57 -9.88 -6.01 2.16
C ALA A 57 -9.01 -6.91 3.03
N GLU A 58 -7.92 -6.39 3.59
CA GLU A 58 -7.08 -7.14 4.52
C GLU A 58 -7.77 -7.31 5.87
N VAL A 59 -8.53 -6.31 6.32
CA VAL A 59 -9.26 -6.36 7.60
C VAL A 59 -10.44 -7.33 7.54
N THR A 60 -11.28 -7.24 6.51
CA THR A 60 -12.49 -8.06 6.36
C THR A 60 -12.21 -9.44 5.77
N GLY A 61 -11.00 -9.64 5.24
CA GLY A 61 -10.75 -10.66 4.24
C GLY A 61 -11.47 -10.35 2.91
N GLY A 62 -11.00 -10.98 1.85
CA GLY A 62 -11.54 -10.78 0.51
C GLY A 62 -10.49 -10.96 -0.59
N ASN A 63 -10.90 -10.74 -1.83
CA ASN A 63 -9.99 -10.79 -2.97
C ASN A 63 -9.08 -9.56 -2.94
N PHE A 64 -7.77 -9.77 -2.83
CA PHE A 64 -6.74 -8.72 -2.82
C PHE A 64 -5.55 -9.10 -3.68
N TRP A 65 -4.63 -8.15 -3.94
CA TRP A 65 -3.57 -8.29 -4.94
C TRP A 65 -2.80 -9.62 -4.82
N LYS A 66 -2.66 -10.30 -5.96
CA LYS A 66 -1.67 -11.36 -6.11
C LYS A 66 -0.27 -10.74 -5.99
N PRO A 67 0.70 -11.44 -5.39
CA PRO A 67 2.09 -11.04 -5.49
C PRO A 67 2.49 -11.02 -6.96
N ASP A 68 3.27 -10.03 -7.39
CA ASP A 68 3.83 -10.03 -8.74
C ASP A 68 4.71 -11.28 -8.91
N HIS A 69 4.28 -12.18 -9.79
CA HIS A 69 4.84 -13.54 -9.90
C HIS A 69 6.14 -13.61 -10.68
N ASN A 70 6.69 -12.49 -11.14
CA ASN A 70 8.02 -12.51 -11.76
C ASN A 70 9.13 -12.91 -10.76
N ASN A 71 8.90 -12.89 -9.44
CA ASN A 71 9.85 -13.38 -8.43
C ASN A 71 9.17 -13.77 -7.09
N SER A 72 8.38 -14.84 -7.02
CA SER A 72 7.93 -15.34 -5.69
C SER A 72 7.79 -16.86 -5.56
N PRO A 73 8.31 -17.47 -4.46
CA PRO A 73 8.22 -18.90 -4.17
C PRO A 73 6.82 -19.37 -3.74
N ALA A 74 5.81 -18.48 -3.73
CA ALA A 74 4.44 -18.75 -3.31
C ALA A 74 3.61 -19.63 -4.27
N ARG A 75 4.22 -20.16 -5.34
CA ARG A 75 3.58 -21.04 -6.33
C ARG A 75 3.03 -22.35 -5.73
N ALA A 76 3.44 -22.72 -4.51
CA ALA A 76 3.18 -24.04 -3.93
C ALA A 76 1.92 -24.18 -3.05
N ARG A 77 1.07 -23.15 -2.88
CA ARG A 77 -0.10 -23.25 -1.97
C ARG A 77 -1.45 -22.74 -2.49
N ALA A 78 -1.56 -22.41 -3.77
CA ALA A 78 -2.86 -22.06 -4.35
C ALA A 78 -3.71 -23.34 -4.50
N THR A 79 -4.43 -23.69 -3.45
CA THR A 79 -5.59 -24.59 -3.49
C THR A 79 -6.86 -23.74 -3.64
N GLU A 80 -7.86 -24.35 -4.26
CA GLU A 80 -8.97 -23.72 -4.97
C GLU A 80 -9.96 -22.91 -4.12
N SER A 81 -10.55 -21.92 -4.82
CA SER A 81 -11.87 -21.28 -4.66
C SER A 81 -12.47 -21.12 -3.25
N ALA A 82 -12.31 -19.92 -2.70
CA ALA A 82 -13.30 -19.32 -1.80
C ALA A 82 -14.11 -18.26 -2.56
N GLN A 83 -15.42 -18.25 -2.30
CA GLN A 83 -16.46 -17.54 -3.02
C GLN A 83 -16.27 -16.02 -3.07
N SER A 84 -16.70 -15.45 -4.20
CA SER A 84 -16.88 -14.04 -4.57
C SER A 84 -16.77 -12.99 -3.46
N ALA A 85 -15.59 -12.37 -3.33
CA ALA A 85 -15.49 -10.95 -3.10
C ALA A 85 -15.17 -10.30 -4.46
N SER A 86 -16.05 -9.46 -5.00
CA SER A 86 -15.87 -8.87 -6.33
C SER A 86 -14.58 -8.04 -6.38
N ALA A 87 -13.75 -8.23 -7.40
CA ALA A 87 -12.76 -7.23 -7.76
C ALA A 87 -13.46 -5.88 -7.97
N PRO A 88 -12.84 -4.74 -7.63
CA PRO A 88 -13.49 -3.46 -7.81
C PRO A 88 -13.85 -3.21 -9.27
N ALA A 89 -14.92 -2.45 -9.48
CA ALA A 89 -15.40 -2.14 -10.82
C ALA A 89 -14.28 -1.54 -11.69
N GLY A 90 -14.12 -2.08 -12.91
CA GLY A 90 -13.09 -1.63 -13.86
C GLY A 90 -11.70 -2.23 -13.65
N MET A 91 -11.52 -3.19 -12.72
CA MET A 91 -10.24 -3.88 -12.50
C MET A 91 -10.29 -5.33 -12.98
N ASP A 92 -9.16 -5.86 -13.48
CA ASP A 92 -9.04 -7.25 -13.92
C ASP A 92 -9.12 -8.22 -12.71
N PRO A 93 -10.16 -9.08 -12.61
CA PRO A 93 -10.29 -10.02 -11.51
C PRO A 93 -9.11 -10.98 -11.36
N ASN A 94 -8.38 -11.27 -12.45
CA ASN A 94 -7.24 -12.19 -12.42
C ASN A 94 -6.04 -11.65 -11.64
N MET A 95 -6.02 -10.36 -11.32
CA MET A 95 -4.98 -9.74 -10.50
C MET A 95 -5.18 -10.01 -9.00
N TYR A 96 -6.30 -10.60 -8.60
CA TYR A 96 -6.67 -10.78 -7.20
C TYR A 96 -6.81 -12.26 -6.81
N GLN A 97 -6.54 -12.55 -5.55
CA GLN A 97 -6.81 -13.83 -4.93
C GLN A 97 -7.39 -13.60 -3.54
N TYR A 98 -8.17 -14.57 -3.07
CA TYR A 98 -8.74 -14.48 -1.73
C TYR A 98 -7.62 -14.45 -0.68
N ARG A 99 -7.76 -13.54 0.29
CA ARG A 99 -6.94 -13.41 1.48
C ARG A 99 -7.86 -13.46 2.70
N PRO A 100 -7.54 -14.27 3.72
CA PRO A 100 -8.28 -14.22 4.98
C PRO A 100 -8.04 -12.88 5.70
N PRO A 101 -8.90 -12.51 6.67
CA PRO A 101 -8.65 -11.40 7.57
C PRO A 101 -7.23 -11.44 8.16
N ILE A 102 -6.55 -10.30 8.15
CA ILE A 102 -5.20 -10.15 8.68
C ILE A 102 -5.18 -10.29 10.20
N ASP A 103 -4.19 -11.02 10.71
CA ASP A 103 -3.95 -11.12 12.15
C ASP A 103 -3.20 -9.88 12.67
N LEU A 104 -3.96 -8.86 13.10
CA LEU A 104 -3.41 -7.65 13.71
C LEU A 104 -2.93 -7.84 15.16
N THR A 105 -3.01 -9.05 15.71
CA THR A 105 -2.39 -9.38 17.01
C THR A 105 -0.95 -9.87 16.86
N ASN A 106 -0.50 -10.14 15.63
CA ASN A 106 0.81 -10.68 15.34
C ASN A 106 1.93 -9.80 15.95
N PRO A 107 2.76 -10.35 16.87
CA PRO A 107 3.74 -9.54 17.60
C PRO A 107 4.85 -9.00 16.72
N ARG A 108 5.21 -9.72 15.64
CA ARG A 108 6.19 -9.24 14.67
C ARG A 108 5.64 -8.06 13.88
N LEU A 109 4.39 -8.15 13.42
CA LEU A 109 3.71 -7.05 12.73
C LEU A 109 3.65 -5.80 13.62
N ARG A 110 3.17 -5.95 14.86
CA ARG A 110 3.11 -4.84 15.84
C ARG A 110 4.47 -4.22 16.08
N LYS A 111 5.51 -5.03 16.31
CA LYS A 111 6.89 -4.52 16.52
C LYS A 111 7.37 -3.67 15.35
N LEU A 112 7.14 -4.12 14.11
CA LEU A 112 7.54 -3.38 12.92
C LEU A 112 6.71 -2.10 12.74
N ALA A 113 5.40 -2.18 12.96
CA ALA A 113 4.49 -1.04 12.86
C ALA A 113 4.78 0.03 13.93
N SER A 114 5.07 -0.35 15.17
CA SER A 114 5.45 0.57 16.26
C SER A 114 6.73 1.35 15.93
N ALA A 115 7.65 0.76 15.15
CA ALA A 115 8.88 1.44 14.74
C ALA A 115 8.64 2.58 13.72
N LEU A 116 7.46 2.62 13.11
CA LEU A 116 7.03 3.73 12.25
C LEU A 116 6.32 4.84 13.05
N GLY A 117 6.01 4.60 14.33
CA GLY A 117 5.20 5.47 15.17
C GLY A 117 5.95 6.65 15.80
N PRO A 118 5.23 7.71 16.20
CA PRO A 118 3.77 7.84 16.11
C PRO A 118 3.32 8.06 14.66
N ALA A 119 2.15 7.51 14.30
CA ALA A 119 1.63 7.54 12.93
C ALA A 119 0.11 7.68 12.92
N TYR A 120 -0.47 8.14 11.81
CA TYR A 120 -1.84 7.81 11.47
C TYR A 120 -1.87 6.43 10.79
N VAL A 121 -2.83 5.61 11.19
CA VAL A 121 -3.16 4.36 10.51
C VAL A 121 -4.47 4.56 9.79
N ARG A 122 -4.40 4.58 8.45
CA ARG A 122 -5.57 4.64 7.61
C ARG A 122 -6.11 3.23 7.38
N VAL A 123 -7.36 2.96 7.76
CA VAL A 123 -8.06 1.72 7.40
C VAL A 123 -9.16 2.05 6.40
N SER A 124 -8.90 1.83 5.11
CA SER A 124 -9.75 2.37 4.04
C SER A 124 -9.48 1.68 2.69
N GLY A 125 -9.41 2.47 1.62
CA GLY A 125 -9.20 2.12 0.22
C GLY A 125 -10.46 1.65 -0.51
N THR A 126 -10.29 1.09 -1.69
CA THR A 126 -11.41 0.84 -2.61
C THR A 126 -12.44 -0.11 -2.00
N TRP A 127 -12.01 -1.06 -1.17
CA TRP A 127 -12.91 -2.01 -0.52
C TRP A 127 -13.78 -1.35 0.56
N ALA A 128 -13.29 -0.29 1.22
CA ALA A 128 -14.07 0.44 2.22
C ALA A 128 -15.34 1.09 1.64
N ASN A 129 -15.39 1.33 0.33
CA ASN A 129 -16.57 1.92 -0.31
C ASN A 129 -17.81 1.03 -0.24
N SER A 130 -17.67 -0.29 -0.01
CA SER A 130 -18.77 -1.25 -0.12
C SER A 130 -18.78 -2.28 1.02
N VAL A 131 -18.29 -1.94 2.22
CA VAL A 131 -18.32 -2.84 3.39
C VAL A 131 -19.58 -2.64 4.23
N TYR A 132 -20.19 -3.74 4.65
CA TYR A 132 -21.30 -3.76 5.60
C TYR A 132 -20.78 -3.98 7.02
N PHE A 133 -21.08 -3.08 7.96
CA PHE A 133 -20.76 -3.31 9.37
C PHE A 133 -21.84 -4.17 10.02
N ALA A 134 -21.51 -5.41 10.39
CA ALA A 134 -22.48 -6.40 10.85
C ALA A 134 -22.99 -6.17 12.27
N ASP A 135 -22.29 -5.35 13.07
CA ASP A 135 -22.55 -5.14 14.49
C ASP A 135 -22.70 -6.45 15.30
N SER A 136 -21.95 -7.48 14.90
CA SER A 136 -21.89 -8.82 15.51
C SER A 136 -20.47 -9.39 15.42
N ASP A 137 -20.12 -10.33 16.29
CA ASP A 137 -18.82 -11.02 16.24
C ASP A 137 -18.75 -12.07 15.11
N SER A 138 -19.90 -12.61 14.71
CA SER A 138 -20.03 -13.54 13.59
C SER A 138 -20.58 -12.82 12.36
N PRO A 139 -20.06 -13.08 11.16
CA PRO A 139 -20.62 -12.51 9.93
C PRO A 139 -22.01 -13.12 9.63
N PRO A 140 -22.88 -12.40 8.90
CA PRO A 140 -24.12 -12.96 8.38
C PRO A 140 -23.81 -14.02 7.31
N ASP A 141 -24.73 -14.99 7.12
CA ASP A 141 -24.59 -16.05 6.10
C ASP A 141 -24.42 -15.50 4.68
N LYS A 142 -24.98 -14.30 4.42
CA LYS A 142 -24.89 -13.61 3.14
C LYS A 142 -24.60 -12.14 3.36
N THR A 143 -23.68 -11.60 2.55
CA THR A 143 -23.45 -10.16 2.47
C THR A 143 -24.74 -9.46 2.03
N PRO A 144 -25.20 -8.41 2.74
CA PRO A 144 -26.39 -7.67 2.35
C PRO A 144 -26.27 -7.02 0.97
N SER A 145 -27.41 -6.83 0.30
CA SER A 145 -27.45 -6.22 -1.03
C SER A 145 -26.85 -4.81 -1.01
N GLY A 146 -26.05 -4.51 -2.04
CA GLY A 146 -25.35 -3.22 -2.15
C GLY A 146 -24.02 -3.15 -1.41
N PHE A 147 -23.55 -4.25 -0.83
CA PHE A 147 -22.24 -4.38 -0.21
C PHE A 147 -21.48 -5.57 -0.83
N SER A 148 -20.15 -5.52 -0.75
CA SER A 148 -19.22 -6.51 -1.30
C SER A 148 -18.34 -7.18 -0.24
N GLY A 149 -18.38 -6.69 1.00
CA GLY A 149 -17.63 -7.24 2.13
C GLY A 149 -18.38 -7.02 3.44
N VAL A 150 -17.97 -7.73 4.48
CA VAL A 150 -18.54 -7.64 5.82
C VAL A 150 -17.43 -7.29 6.80
N LEU A 151 -17.66 -6.29 7.65
CA LEU A 151 -16.82 -5.96 8.79
C LEU A 151 -17.55 -6.34 10.07
N THR A 152 -17.01 -7.32 10.79
CA THR A 152 -17.50 -7.77 12.09
C THR A 152 -16.99 -6.89 13.24
N ARG A 153 -17.64 -7.00 14.40
CA ARG A 153 -17.16 -6.39 15.65
C ARG A 153 -15.75 -6.87 16.02
N LYS A 154 -15.48 -8.16 15.82
CA LYS A 154 -14.18 -8.78 16.08
C LYS A 154 -13.07 -8.17 15.23
N GLU A 155 -13.28 -8.07 13.92
CA GLU A 155 -12.29 -7.49 13.00
C GLU A 155 -12.05 -6.00 13.30
N TRP A 156 -13.13 -5.24 13.52
CA TRP A 156 -13.00 -3.82 13.83
C TRP A 156 -12.33 -3.57 15.18
N LYS A 157 -12.65 -4.36 16.20
CA LYS A 157 -11.95 -4.28 17.49
C LYS A 157 -10.47 -4.61 17.32
N GLY A 158 -10.13 -5.60 16.48
CA GLY A 158 -8.75 -5.92 16.14
C GLY A 158 -7.99 -4.73 15.54
N VAL A 159 -8.64 -3.92 14.72
CA VAL A 159 -8.09 -2.64 14.20
C VAL A 159 -7.84 -1.65 15.34
N VAL A 160 -8.84 -1.38 16.18
CA VAL A 160 -8.71 -0.43 17.30
C VAL A 160 -7.59 -0.85 18.25
N ASP A 161 -7.55 -2.14 18.63
CA ASP A 161 -6.52 -2.71 19.50
C ASP A 161 -5.12 -2.61 18.88
N PHE A 162 -5.01 -2.79 17.56
CA PHE A 162 -3.75 -2.64 16.84
C PHE A 162 -3.25 -1.19 16.84
N VAL A 163 -4.13 -0.24 16.50
CA VAL A 163 -3.80 1.19 16.49
C VAL A 163 -3.29 1.65 17.86
N ASN A 164 -3.96 1.23 18.93
CA ASN A 164 -3.52 1.50 20.30
C ASN A 164 -2.17 0.85 20.60
N ALA A 165 -1.97 -0.42 20.22
CA ALA A 165 -0.73 -1.15 20.49
C ALA A 165 0.50 -0.57 19.77
N VAL A 166 0.32 0.15 18.66
CA VAL A 166 1.42 0.72 17.86
C VAL A 166 1.59 2.24 18.06
N ASN A 167 0.94 2.82 19.06
CA ASN A 167 0.95 4.26 19.34
C ASN A 167 0.55 5.10 18.11
N ALA A 168 -0.57 4.74 17.49
CA ALA A 168 -1.09 5.41 16.31
C ALA A 168 -2.44 6.08 16.57
N GLU A 169 -2.87 6.91 15.62
CA GLU A 169 -4.23 7.44 15.54
C GLU A 169 -4.95 6.88 14.30
N LEU A 170 -6.22 6.52 14.47
CA LEU A 170 -7.02 5.87 13.42
C LEU A 170 -7.65 6.89 12.48
N VAL A 171 -7.51 6.66 11.18
CA VAL A 171 -8.27 7.34 10.13
C VAL A 171 -9.04 6.28 9.34
N THR A 172 -10.36 6.42 9.20
CA THR A 172 -11.17 5.45 8.46
C THR A 172 -12.11 6.12 7.47
N SER A 173 -12.57 5.36 6.47
CA SER A 173 -13.59 5.79 5.52
C SER A 173 -14.87 5.00 5.72
N PHE A 174 -16.00 5.65 5.47
CA PHE A 174 -17.31 5.02 5.55
C PHE A 174 -17.82 4.61 4.18
N THR A 175 -18.69 3.61 4.19
CA THR A 175 -19.28 3.00 3.01
C THR A 175 -20.14 3.98 2.22
N THR A 176 -19.92 4.04 0.90
CA THR A 176 -20.58 4.96 -0.05
C THR A 176 -21.35 4.25 -1.17
N SER A 177 -21.38 2.91 -1.14
CA SER A 177 -22.07 2.05 -2.09
C SER A 177 -23.58 2.26 -2.10
N VAL A 178 -24.27 1.58 -3.01
CA VAL A 178 -25.74 1.61 -3.09
C VAL A 178 -26.41 1.07 -1.81
N GLY A 179 -25.71 0.24 -1.03
CA GLY A 179 -26.22 -0.30 0.24
C GLY A 179 -26.44 0.76 1.32
N THR A 180 -25.81 1.94 1.23
CA THR A 180 -25.99 3.03 2.19
C THR A 180 -26.96 4.12 1.71
N ARG A 181 -27.64 3.91 0.57
CA ARG A 181 -28.54 4.89 -0.04
C ARG A 181 -30.01 4.59 0.23
N ASN A 182 -30.81 5.63 0.42
CA ASN A 182 -32.28 5.49 0.50
C ASN A 182 -32.91 5.31 -0.90
N SER A 183 -34.24 5.20 -0.97
CA SER A 183 -34.99 5.04 -2.22
C SER A 183 -34.81 6.20 -3.22
N GLN A 184 -34.32 7.35 -2.78
CA GLN A 184 -34.02 8.51 -3.61
C GLN A 184 -32.53 8.58 -3.99
N GLY A 185 -31.71 7.58 -3.64
CA GLY A 185 -30.28 7.55 -3.92
C GLY A 185 -29.40 8.39 -2.98
N VAL A 186 -29.99 8.99 -1.94
CA VAL A 186 -29.28 9.84 -0.98
C VAL A 186 -28.56 8.98 0.05
N TRP A 187 -27.28 9.28 0.31
CA TRP A 187 -26.49 8.59 1.34
C TRP A 187 -27.11 8.81 2.73
N THR A 188 -27.19 7.74 3.51
CA THR A 188 -27.75 7.77 4.87
C THR A 188 -26.66 7.45 5.90
N PRO A 189 -26.71 8.09 7.08
CA PRO A 189 -25.70 7.88 8.12
C PRO A 189 -25.91 6.59 8.93
N LYS A 190 -26.91 5.76 8.60
CA LYS A 190 -27.33 4.60 9.42
C LYS A 190 -26.15 3.65 9.71
N GLU A 191 -25.50 3.17 8.66
CA GLU A 191 -24.38 2.23 8.78
C GLU A 191 -23.16 2.86 9.50
N ALA A 192 -22.82 4.10 9.14
CA ALA A 192 -21.73 4.83 9.78
C ALA A 192 -22.01 5.09 11.28
N SER A 193 -23.25 5.37 11.64
CA SER A 193 -23.65 5.65 13.03
C SER A 193 -23.54 4.40 13.90
N MET A 194 -23.99 3.24 13.42
CA MET A 194 -23.84 1.96 14.13
C MET A 194 -22.36 1.63 14.35
N TRP A 195 -21.56 1.78 13.30
CA TRP A 195 -20.11 1.53 13.37
C TRP A 195 -19.41 2.49 14.35
N LEU A 196 -19.72 3.79 14.31
CA LEU A 196 -19.17 4.77 15.25
C LEU A 196 -19.63 4.52 16.69
N ALA A 197 -20.88 4.09 16.90
CA ALA A 197 -21.39 3.76 18.22
C ALA A 197 -20.61 2.60 18.83
N TYR A 198 -20.39 1.53 18.07
CA TYR A 198 -19.54 0.42 18.52
C TYR A 198 -18.09 0.87 18.76
N THR A 199 -17.51 1.68 17.87
CA THR A 199 -16.14 2.21 18.03
C THR A 199 -15.97 2.96 19.34
N LYS A 200 -16.98 3.72 19.78
CA LYS A 200 -16.95 4.44 21.07
C LYS A 200 -17.11 3.54 22.30
N SER A 201 -17.59 2.31 22.12
CA SER A 201 -17.80 1.35 23.20
C SER A 201 -16.59 0.46 23.49
N VAL A 202 -15.55 0.50 22.64
CA VAL A 202 -14.36 -0.36 22.71
C VAL A 202 -13.07 0.41 22.87
#